data_AF-A0A8T7C7K4-F1
#
_entry.id   AF-A0A8T7C7K4-F1
#
_cell.length_a   1.000
_cell.length_b   1.000
_cell.length_c   1.000
_cell.angle_alpha   90.00
_cell.angle_beta   90.00
_cell.angle_gamma   90.00
#
_symmetry.space_group_name_H-M   'P 1'
#
loop_
_entity.id
_entity.type
_entity.pdbx_description
1 polymer ?
#
loop_
_entity_poly.entity_id
_entity_poly.type
_entity_poly.pdbx_seq_one_letter_code
_entity_poly.pdbx_strand_id
1 'polypeptide(L)'
;MRSGKALDKVKLRELAIELENAIDAACEKGINEAEQFKPYAAQQIADAKAMKIDATVEFNTHGAWHYWFSETDLGECNEIMSAFARFSDVLTGDDQDPAIQRLTKRMQAIKDELFPPEKK
;
A
#
# COMPACT_ATOMS: atom_id res chain seq x y z
N MET A 1 -14.27 -0.80 -18.94
CA MET A 1 -14.77 0.03 -17.82
C MET A 1 -13.95 -0.33 -16.59
N ARG A 2 -13.11 0.58 -16.07
CA ARG A 2 -12.46 0.36 -14.77
C ARG A 2 -13.57 0.41 -13.72
N SER A 3 -13.87 -0.71 -13.10
CA SER A 3 -14.74 -0.74 -11.93
C SER A 3 -13.96 -0.05 -10.81
N GLY A 4 -14.12 1.28 -10.66
CA GLY A 4 -13.53 2.02 -9.56
C GLY A 4 -14.05 1.41 -8.26
N LYS A 5 -13.20 0.67 -7.56
CA LYS A 5 -13.57 0.07 -6.29
C LYS A 5 -13.84 1.23 -5.33
N ALA A 6 -15.03 1.28 -4.75
CA ALA A 6 -15.35 2.30 -3.76
C ALA A 6 -14.35 2.21 -2.60
N LEU A 7 -13.84 3.37 -2.15
CA LEU A 7 -12.88 3.45 -1.06
C LEU A 7 -13.49 2.87 0.23
N ASP A 8 -12.92 1.79 0.75
CA ASP A 8 -13.32 1.22 2.02
C ASP A 8 -12.65 1.98 3.17
N LYS A 9 -13.34 3.01 3.69
CA LYS A 9 -12.82 3.88 4.75
C LYS A 9 -12.56 3.15 6.07
N VAL A 10 -13.33 2.11 6.37
CA VAL A 10 -13.12 1.29 7.57
C VAL A 10 -11.81 0.53 7.41
N LYS A 11 -11.62 -0.12 6.25
CA LYS A 11 -10.39 -0.84 5.98
C LYS A 11 -9.17 0.07 5.93
N LEU A 12 -9.30 1.26 5.32
CA LEU A 12 -8.24 2.25 5.26
C LEU A 12 -7.81 2.71 6.66
N ARG A 13 -8.76 2.92 7.58
CA ARG A 13 -8.48 3.27 8.98
C ARG A 13 -7.74 2.15 9.71
N GLU A 14 -8.16 0.90 9.56
CA GLU A 14 -7.48 -0.25 10.17
C GLU A 14 -6.02 -0.35 9.70
N LEU A 15 -5.79 -0.21 8.39
CA LEU A 15 -4.46 -0.29 7.79
C LEU A 15 -3.58 0.90 8.17
N ALA A 16 -4.16 2.09 8.36
CA ALA A 16 -3.42 3.25 8.88
C ALA A 16 -2.89 3.00 10.30
N ILE A 17 -3.69 2.36 11.16
CA ILE A 17 -3.28 1.97 12.51
C ILE A 17 -2.20 0.90 12.46
N GLU A 18 -2.35 -0.11 11.58
CA GLU A 18 -1.35 -1.15 11.40
C GLU A 18 -0.01 -0.59 10.92
N LEU A 19 -0.03 0.35 9.97
CA LEU A 19 1.17 1.05 9.48
C LEU A 19 1.83 1.89 10.58
N GLU A 20 1.04 2.67 11.34
CA GLU A 20 1.56 3.47 12.46
C GLU A 20 2.25 2.58 13.51
N ASN A 21 1.63 1.47 13.90
CA ASN A 21 2.20 0.52 14.85
C ASN A 21 3.50 -0.12 14.33
N ALA A 22 3.56 -0.44 13.02
CA ALA A 22 4.77 -1.01 12.41
C ALA A 22 5.93 0.00 12.38
N ILE A 23 5.63 1.28 12.09
CA ILE A 23 6.61 2.37 12.14
C ILE A 23 7.12 2.54 13.57
N ASP A 24 6.21 2.64 14.55
CA ASP A 24 6.59 2.81 15.95
C ASP A 24 7.43 1.65 16.47
N ALA A 25 7.07 0.40 16.14
CA ALA A 25 7.84 -0.77 16.51
C ALA A 25 9.24 -0.80 15.89
N ALA A 26 9.42 -0.29 14.67
CA ALA A 26 10.74 -0.16 14.04
C ALA A 26 11.58 0.95 14.68
N CYS A 27 10.97 2.08 15.02
CA CYS A 27 11.62 3.15 15.78
C CYS A 27 12.10 2.65 17.15
N GLU A 28 11.26 1.89 17.88
CA GLU A 28 11.63 1.28 19.17
C GLU A 28 12.80 0.29 19.05
N LYS A 29 12.96 -0.36 17.89
CA LYS A 29 14.10 -1.23 17.57
C LYS A 29 15.36 -0.43 17.15
N GLY A 30 15.29 0.89 17.06
CA GLY A 30 16.41 1.78 16.72
C GLY A 30 16.64 1.95 15.21
N ILE A 31 15.63 1.72 14.37
CA ILE A 31 15.74 1.87 12.92
C ILE A 31 15.56 3.36 12.56
N ASN A 32 16.66 4.05 12.28
CA ASN A 32 16.72 5.49 12.03
C ASN A 32 15.86 5.91 10.81
N GLU A 33 15.83 5.08 9.78
CA GLU A 33 15.05 5.28 8.57
C GLU A 33 13.54 5.28 8.86
N ALA A 34 13.09 4.47 9.83
CA ALA A 34 11.69 4.48 10.28
C ALA A 34 11.32 5.79 10.98
N GLU A 35 12.23 6.35 11.80
CA GLU A 35 12.03 7.66 12.42
C GLU A 35 11.89 8.77 11.37
N GLN A 36 12.70 8.73 10.31
CA GLN A 36 12.66 9.68 9.21
C GLN A 36 11.43 9.50 8.31
N PHE A 37 10.96 8.26 8.15
CA PHE A 37 9.75 7.94 7.38
C PHE A 37 8.46 8.33 8.11
N LYS A 38 8.44 8.28 9.45
CA LYS A 38 7.27 8.64 10.27
C LYS A 38 6.61 9.98 9.90
N PRO A 39 7.32 11.13 9.82
CA PRO A 39 6.71 12.40 9.42
C PRO A 39 6.20 12.39 7.97
N TYR A 40 6.77 11.55 7.10
CA TYR A 40 6.37 11.43 5.71
C TYR A 40 4.99 10.76 5.56
N ALA A 41 4.70 9.73 6.36
CA ALA A 41 3.41 9.04 6.37
C ALA A 41 2.37 9.67 7.33
N ALA A 42 2.79 10.56 8.23
CA ALA A 42 1.97 11.05 9.34
C ALA A 42 0.64 11.68 8.91
N GLN A 43 0.63 12.49 7.85
CA GLN A 43 -0.58 13.20 7.41
C GLN A 43 -1.64 12.22 6.89
N GLN A 44 -1.25 11.30 6.00
CA GLN A 44 -2.15 10.31 5.42
C GLN A 44 -2.66 9.32 6.47
N ILE A 45 -1.80 8.92 7.43
CA ILE A 45 -2.20 8.11 8.58
C ILE A 45 -3.23 8.86 9.42
N ALA A 46 -2.99 10.13 9.75
CA ALA A 46 -3.90 10.95 10.55
C ALA A 46 -5.26 11.13 9.87
N ASP A 47 -5.28 11.43 8.57
CA ASP A 47 -6.51 11.63 7.80
C ASP A 47 -7.31 10.34 7.63
N ALA A 48 -6.62 9.21 7.38
CA ALA A 48 -7.23 7.89 7.34
C ALA A 48 -7.84 7.50 8.70
N LYS A 49 -7.11 7.71 9.80
CA LYS A 49 -7.58 7.45 11.17
C LYS A 49 -8.79 8.31 11.53
N ALA A 50 -8.82 9.56 11.06
CA ALA A 50 -9.94 10.47 11.24
C ALA A 50 -11.10 10.25 10.25
N MET A 51 -10.98 9.28 9.33
CA MET A 51 -11.96 8.97 8.29
C MET A 51 -12.29 10.18 7.39
N LYS A 52 -11.31 11.07 7.18
CA LYS A 52 -11.42 12.30 6.36
C LYS A 52 -11.14 12.07 4.87
N ILE A 53 -10.68 10.87 4.51
CA ILE A 53 -10.37 10.53 3.12
C ILE A 53 -11.65 10.03 2.46
N ASP A 54 -12.23 10.89 1.61
CA ASP A 54 -13.56 10.68 1.00
C ASP A 54 -13.53 10.05 -0.38
N ALA A 55 -12.36 10.07 -1.04
CA ALA A 55 -12.13 9.47 -2.34
C ALA A 55 -10.71 8.89 -2.40
N THR A 56 -10.50 7.93 -3.29
CA THR A 56 -9.17 7.42 -3.61
C THR A 56 -8.28 8.58 -4.04
N VAL A 57 -7.10 8.67 -3.46
CA VAL A 57 -6.13 9.71 -3.81
C VAL A 57 -5.32 9.18 -4.99
N GLU A 58 -5.33 9.87 -6.13
CA GLU A 58 -4.35 9.61 -7.18
C GLU A 58 -2.97 9.84 -6.57
N PHE A 59 -2.25 8.75 -6.36
CA PHE A 59 -0.87 8.84 -5.94
C PHE A 59 -0.04 9.36 -7.11
N ASN A 60 0.25 10.66 -7.09
CA ASN A 60 1.50 11.14 -7.65
C ASN A 60 2.62 10.59 -6.78
N THR A 61 2.94 9.30 -6.94
CA THR A 61 4.17 8.71 -6.43
C THR A 61 5.34 9.33 -7.17
N HIS A 62 5.73 10.53 -6.71
CA HIS A 62 7.11 10.95 -6.81
C HIS A 62 7.98 9.81 -6.27
N GLY A 63 9.08 9.47 -6.95
CA GLY A 63 9.94 8.31 -6.68
C GLY A 63 10.56 8.19 -5.26
N ALA A 64 10.14 9.03 -4.31
CA ALA A 64 10.52 9.00 -2.91
C ALA A 64 10.16 7.67 -2.20
N TRP A 65 9.12 6.95 -2.61
CA TRP A 65 8.71 5.72 -1.91
C TRP A 65 9.55 4.51 -2.32
N HIS A 66 9.81 4.40 -3.62
CA HIS A 66 10.74 3.42 -4.14
C HIS A 66 12.10 3.62 -3.46
N TYR A 67 12.54 4.87 -3.34
CA TYR A 67 13.76 5.21 -2.60
C TYR A 67 13.75 4.69 -1.16
N TRP A 68 12.68 4.90 -0.37
CA TRP A 68 12.61 4.42 1.01
C TRP A 68 12.72 2.89 1.11
N PHE A 69 12.03 2.12 0.27
CA PHE A 69 12.00 0.66 0.41
C PHE A 69 13.00 -0.10 -0.47
N SER A 70 13.67 0.55 -1.42
CA SER A 70 14.74 -0.07 -2.24
C SER A 70 16.15 0.41 -1.91
N GLU A 71 16.30 1.60 -1.31
CA GLU A 71 17.60 2.23 -1.07
C GLU A 71 17.91 2.47 0.41
N THR A 72 17.03 2.05 1.33
CA THR A 72 17.24 2.21 2.78
C THR A 72 16.91 0.94 3.56
N ASP A 73 17.32 0.87 4.83
CA ASP A 73 17.09 -0.26 5.74
C ASP A 73 15.60 -0.53 6.01
N LEU A 74 14.70 0.39 5.63
CA LEU A 74 13.26 0.12 5.61
C LEU A 74 12.87 -0.99 4.62
N GLY A 75 13.65 -1.22 3.57
CA GLY A 75 13.44 -2.35 2.66
C GLY A 75 13.59 -3.71 3.34
N GLU A 76 14.33 -3.76 4.46
CA GLU A 76 14.48 -4.98 5.28
C GLU A 76 13.36 -5.10 6.34
N CYS A 77 12.58 -4.04 6.54
CA CYS A 77 11.43 -4.01 7.45
C CYS A 77 10.17 -4.54 6.77
N ASN A 78 10.08 -5.87 6.63
CA ASN A 78 8.93 -6.57 6.03
C ASN A 78 7.57 -6.14 6.62
N GLU A 79 7.53 -5.82 7.91
CA GLU A 79 6.32 -5.38 8.62
C GLU A 79 5.83 -4.02 8.11
N ILE A 80 6.73 -3.03 7.99
CA ILE A 80 6.39 -1.70 7.46
C ILE A 80 6.05 -1.80 5.98
N MET A 81 6.85 -2.52 5.20
CA MET A 81 6.62 -2.68 3.75
C MET A 81 5.26 -3.31 3.46
N SER A 82 4.90 -4.37 4.19
CA SER A 82 3.61 -5.05 4.05
C SER A 82 2.43 -4.18 4.49
N ALA A 83 2.55 -3.48 5.62
CA ALA A 83 1.51 -2.58 6.10
C ALA A 83 1.31 -1.39 5.15
N PHE A 84 2.41 -0.83 4.65
CA PHE A 84 2.41 0.28 3.72
C PHE A 84 1.78 -0.10 2.38
N ALA A 85 2.15 -1.24 1.79
CA ALA A 85 1.57 -1.72 0.53
C ALA A 85 0.05 -1.89 0.64
N ARG A 86 -0.41 -2.58 1.69
CA ARG A 86 -1.86 -2.76 1.91
C ARG A 86 -2.58 -1.42 2.11
N PHE A 87 -1.98 -0.50 2.86
CA PHE A 87 -2.52 0.85 3.07
C PHE A 87 -2.62 1.64 1.76
N SER A 88 -1.56 1.65 0.95
CA SER A 88 -1.51 2.37 -0.32
C SER A 88 -2.44 1.76 -1.37
N ASP A 89 -2.63 0.44 -1.37
CA ASP A 89 -3.56 -0.24 -2.27
C ASP A 89 -5.00 0.20 -2.05
N VAL A 90 -5.41 0.27 -0.77
CA VAL A 90 -6.75 0.76 -0.42
C VAL A 90 -6.87 2.25 -0.68
N LEU A 91 -5.83 3.04 -0.37
CA LEU A 91 -5.83 4.49 -0.52
C LEU A 91 -5.91 4.94 -1.99
N THR A 92 -5.23 4.23 -2.91
CA THR A 92 -5.29 4.49 -4.35
C THR A 92 -6.48 3.87 -5.05
N GLY A 93 -7.04 2.79 -4.48
CA GLY A 93 -7.98 1.94 -5.19
C GLY A 93 -7.34 1.10 -6.30
N ASP A 94 -6.01 1.04 -6.36
CA ASP A 94 -5.20 0.28 -7.31
C ASP A 94 -4.24 -0.63 -6.52
N ASP A 95 -3.98 -1.83 -7.01
CA ASP A 95 -2.94 -2.72 -6.47
C ASP A 95 -1.57 -2.15 -6.93
N GLN A 96 -0.86 -1.41 -6.08
CA GLN A 96 0.28 -0.56 -6.48
C GLN A 96 1.62 -1.29 -6.53
N ASP A 97 1.70 -2.55 -6.12
CA ASP A 97 2.96 -3.31 -6.19
C ASP A 97 3.21 -3.79 -7.64
N PRO A 98 4.27 -3.33 -8.34
CA PRO A 98 4.55 -3.76 -9.72
C PRO A 98 4.86 -5.26 -9.83
N ALA A 99 5.38 -5.88 -8.77
CA ALA A 99 5.59 -7.32 -8.67
C ALA A 99 4.27 -8.06 -8.48
N ILE A 100 3.39 -7.59 -7.60
CA ILE A 100 2.03 -8.15 -7.44
C ILE A 100 1.22 -7.92 -8.72
N GLN A 101 1.20 -6.74 -9.34
CA GLN A 101 0.54 -6.51 -10.62
C GLN A 101 1.04 -7.45 -11.71
N ARG A 102 2.37 -7.68 -11.79
CA ARG A 102 2.95 -8.65 -12.73
C ARG A 102 2.52 -10.07 -12.39
N LEU A 103 2.50 -10.45 -11.12
CA LEU A 103 2.07 -11.75 -10.65
C LEU A 103 0.58 -11.97 -10.91
N THR A 104 -0.29 -11.04 -10.53
CA THR A 104 -1.74 -11.01 -10.75
C THR A 104 -2.08 -11.04 -12.24
N LYS A 105 -1.41 -10.25 -13.08
CA LYS A 105 -1.57 -10.34 -14.55
C LYS A 105 -1.18 -11.71 -15.08
N ARG A 106 -0.08 -12.28 -14.57
CA ARG A 106 0.40 -13.60 -15.00
C ARG A 106 -0.54 -14.71 -14.52
N MET A 107 -1.07 -14.62 -13.31
CA MET A 107 -2.07 -15.55 -12.79
C MET A 107 -3.39 -15.45 -13.54
N GLN A 108 -3.82 -14.23 -13.91
CA GLN A 108 -5.00 -14.03 -14.74
C GLN A 108 -4.82 -14.60 -16.14
N ALA A 109 -3.66 -14.40 -16.78
CA ALA A 109 -3.34 -15.01 -18.07
C ALA A 109 -3.36 -16.54 -18.00
N ILE A 110 -2.76 -17.14 -16.97
CA ILE A 110 -2.79 -18.59 -16.73
C ILE A 110 -4.24 -19.08 -16.53
N LYS A 111 -5.05 -18.33 -15.79
CA LYS A 111 -6.47 -18.66 -15.58
C LYS A 111 -7.26 -18.63 -16.89
N ASP A 112 -7.03 -17.62 -17.74
CA ASP A 112 -7.72 -17.49 -19.02
C ASP A 112 -7.27 -18.56 -20.04
N GLU A 113 -6.04 -19.07 -19.94
CA GLU A 113 -5.57 -20.22 -20.71
C GLU A 113 -6.17 -21.55 -20.22
N LEU A 114 -6.27 -21.75 -18.91
CA LEU A 114 -6.79 -22.98 -18.31
C LEU A 114 -8.33 -23.05 -18.31
N PHE A 115 -8.98 -21.89 -18.22
CA PHE A 115 -10.43 -21.74 -18.15
C PHE A 115 -10.87 -20.60 -19.06
N PRO A 116 -10.75 -20.77 -20.39
CA PRO A 116 -11.19 -19.75 -21.32
C PRO A 116 -12.69 -19.48 -21.12
N PRO A 117 -13.13 -18.21 -21.12
CA PRO A 117 -14.54 -17.90 -20.91
C PRO A 117 -15.38 -18.55 -22.02
N GLU A 118 -16.40 -19.32 -21.63
CA GLU A 118 -17.30 -19.97 -22.58
C GLU A 118 -17.87 -18.91 -23.52
N LYS A 119 -17.60 -19.08 -24.82
CA LYS A 119 -18.15 -18.23 -25.87
C LYS A 119 -19.66 -18.44 -25.87
N LYS A 120 -20.41 -17.40 -25.49
CA LYS A 120 -21.85 -17.29 -25.79
C LYS A 120 -22.05 -16.97 -27.27
#